data_AF-A0A523JG43-F1
#
_entry.id   AF-A0A523JG43-F1
#
_cell.length_a   1.000
_cell.length_b   1.000
_cell.length_c   1.000
_cell.angle_alpha   90.00
_cell.angle_beta   90.00
_cell.angle_gamma   90.00
#
_symmetry.space_group_name_H-M   'P 1'
#
loop_
_entity.id
_entity.type
_entity.pdbx_description
1 polymer ?
#
loop_
_entity_poly.entity_id
_entity_poly.type
_entity_poly.pdbx_seq_one_letter_code
_entity_poly.pdbx_strand_id
1 'polypeptide(L)'
;MMVEKAENIIDGKTVVASIGMLVTIISLSMLFATLFLSFFLYRFQATQWPPMNLDRVDQFFPALSSIFIVSSSWFYEVFRSKKSKYSFLLSLCLGLAFFTTQFLFWQDLKSVGIFASSGIYGSLIYAFTWIHSGHMAIGLAMLFYLLPSVLKEDFTRKIRIVNIGKFWHFLAVVWLMIYLFLFVL
;
A
#
# COMPACT_ATOMS: atom_id res chain seq x y z
N MET A 1 6.53 -41.74 7.73
CA MET A 1 7.94 -41.34 7.48
C MET A 1 8.12 -40.37 6.31
N MET A 2 7.84 -40.71 5.04
CA MET A 2 8.06 -39.75 3.92
C MET A 2 7.07 -38.57 3.89
N VAL A 3 5.79 -38.82 4.20
CA VAL A 3 4.74 -37.77 4.25
C VAL A 3 5.00 -36.79 5.39
N GLU A 4 5.28 -37.31 6.59
CA GLU A 4 5.65 -36.53 7.78
C GLU A 4 6.90 -35.66 7.57
N LYS A 5 7.91 -36.18 6.86
CA LYS A 5 9.10 -35.40 6.49
C LYS A 5 8.76 -34.27 5.52
N ALA A 6 7.86 -34.49 4.55
CA ALA A 6 7.40 -33.46 3.63
C ALA A 6 6.58 -32.37 4.35
N GLU A 7 5.73 -32.77 5.29
CA GLU A 7 4.89 -31.87 6.10
C GLU A 7 5.74 -30.95 7.00
N ASN A 8 6.73 -31.51 7.70
CA ASN A 8 7.68 -30.74 8.52
C ASN A 8 8.51 -29.75 7.70
N ILE A 9 8.89 -30.10 6.46
CA ILE A 9 9.61 -29.18 5.56
C ILE A 9 8.72 -28.03 5.09
N ILE A 10 7.44 -28.29 4.82
CA ILE A 10 6.48 -27.25 4.41
C ILE A 10 6.18 -26.30 5.56
N ASP A 11 6.03 -26.82 6.77
CA ASP A 11 5.82 -26.02 7.97
C ASP A 11 7.02 -25.10 8.25
N GLY A 12 8.24 -25.64 8.23
CA GLY A 12 9.47 -24.87 8.35
C GLY A 12 9.59 -23.75 7.30
N LYS A 13 9.31 -24.03 6.03
CA LYS A 13 9.32 -23.01 4.96
C LYS A 13 8.26 -21.93 5.17
N THR A 14 7.09 -22.31 5.67
CA THR A 14 5.98 -21.37 5.94
C THR A 14 6.35 -20.40 7.06
N VAL A 15 6.97 -20.90 8.12
CA VAL A 15 7.44 -20.10 9.26
C VAL A 15 8.53 -19.12 8.81
N VAL A 16 9.57 -19.60 8.12
CA VAL A 16 10.69 -18.76 7.65
C VAL A 16 10.19 -17.65 6.73
N ALA A 17 9.35 -17.99 5.74
CA ALA A 17 8.78 -16.99 4.83
C ALA A 17 7.92 -15.94 5.56
N SER A 18 7.13 -16.39 6.56
CA SER A 18 6.28 -15.50 7.36
C SER A 18 7.08 -14.56 8.25
N ILE A 19 8.18 -15.02 8.84
CA ILE A 19 9.10 -14.19 9.63
C ILE A 19 9.76 -13.15 8.71
N GLY A 20 10.26 -13.56 7.54
CA GLY A 20 10.86 -12.63 6.58
C GLY A 20 9.89 -11.53 6.14
N MET A 21 8.64 -11.90 5.86
CA MET A 21 7.57 -10.93 5.54
C MET A 21 7.27 -10.00 6.73
N LEU A 22 7.18 -10.54 7.95
CA LEU A 22 6.93 -9.74 9.15
C LEU A 22 8.04 -8.70 9.39
N VAL A 23 9.30 -9.13 9.34
CA VAL A 23 10.46 -8.24 9.48
C VAL A 23 10.44 -7.16 8.41
N THR A 24 10.10 -7.51 7.18
CA THR A 24 9.94 -6.54 6.07
C THR A 24 8.88 -5.49 6.40
N ILE A 25 7.69 -5.92 6.85
CA ILE A 25 6.60 -5.01 7.23
C ILE A 25 7.00 -4.10 8.40
N ILE A 26 7.68 -4.63 9.40
CA ILE A 26 8.16 -3.85 10.55
C ILE A 26 9.16 -2.79 10.10
N SER A 27 10.15 -3.16 9.28
CA SER A 27 11.14 -2.21 8.75
C SER A 27 10.49 -1.11 7.90
N LEU A 28 9.52 -1.46 7.05
CA LEU A 28 8.77 -0.47 6.28
C LEU A 28 7.90 0.42 7.17
N SER A 29 7.32 -0.14 8.24
CA SER A 29 6.54 0.62 9.22
C SER A 29 7.41 1.69 9.90
N MET A 30 8.67 1.37 10.23
CA MET A 30 9.62 2.35 10.80
C MET A 30 9.95 3.47 9.81
N LEU A 31 10.07 3.16 8.52
CA LEU A 31 10.26 4.17 7.47
C LEU A 31 9.09 5.15 7.45
N PHE A 32 7.85 4.66 7.38
CA PHE A 32 6.66 5.51 7.39
C PHE A 32 6.49 6.26 8.71
N ALA A 33 6.80 5.63 9.85
CA ALA A 33 6.75 6.27 11.16
C ALA A 33 7.68 7.50 11.24
N THR A 34 8.86 7.41 10.63
CA THR A 34 9.80 8.54 10.57
C THR A 34 9.25 9.69 9.70
N LEU A 35 8.60 9.37 8.58
CA LEU A 35 7.92 10.38 7.76
C LEU A 35 6.76 11.04 8.51
N PHE A 36 5.93 10.24 9.20
CA PHE A 36 4.83 10.77 10.03
C PHE A 36 5.35 11.65 11.17
N LEU A 37 6.41 11.25 11.85
CA LEU A 37 7.05 12.08 12.86
C LEU A 37 7.47 13.43 12.28
N SER A 38 8.10 13.42 11.11
CA SER A 38 8.49 14.65 10.40
C SER A 38 7.27 15.53 10.11
N PHE A 39 6.19 14.97 9.57
CA PHE A 39 4.94 15.69 9.34
C PHE A 39 4.38 16.31 10.62
N PHE A 40 4.24 15.53 11.70
CA PHE A 40 3.65 16.00 12.95
C PHE A 40 4.46 17.11 13.60
N LEU A 41 5.79 17.03 13.57
CA LEU A 41 6.66 18.08 14.11
C LEU A 41 6.38 19.43 13.44
N TYR A 42 6.22 19.48 12.13
CA TYR A 42 5.90 20.72 11.41
C TYR A 42 4.43 21.10 11.56
N ARG A 43 3.51 20.14 11.53
CA ARG A 43 2.07 20.39 11.63
C ARG A 43 1.66 21.02 12.96
N PHE A 44 2.30 20.63 14.07
CA PHE A 44 2.03 21.18 15.39
C PHE A 44 2.69 22.54 15.66
N GLN A 45 3.75 22.88 14.92
CA GLN A 45 4.42 24.18 15.03
C GLN A 45 3.79 25.24 14.11
N ALA A 46 3.11 24.82 13.04
CA ALA A 46 2.47 25.72 12.09
C ALA A 46 1.15 26.28 12.64
N THR A 47 1.03 27.61 12.69
CA THR A 47 -0.21 28.31 13.07
C THR A 47 -1.29 28.22 11.99
N GLN A 48 -0.88 28.08 10.74
CA GLN A 48 -1.75 27.88 9.57
C GLN A 48 -1.22 26.73 8.72
N TRP A 49 -2.13 25.90 8.20
CA TRP A 49 -1.83 24.76 7.35
C TRP A 49 -2.83 24.69 6.18
N PRO A 50 -2.37 24.79 4.92
CA PRO A 50 -0.98 24.79 4.44
C PRO A 50 -0.18 26.08 4.76
N PRO A 51 1.14 25.99 5.00
CA PRO A 51 2.01 27.16 5.13
C PRO A 51 2.23 27.87 3.78
N MET A 52 2.75 29.10 3.82
CA MET A 52 3.09 29.92 2.63
C MET A 52 1.89 30.39 1.80
N ASN A 53 0.70 30.50 2.41
CA ASN A 53 -0.55 30.91 1.75
C ASN A 53 -0.88 30.04 0.52
N LEU A 54 -0.48 28.76 0.55
CA LEU A 54 -0.88 27.79 -0.46
C LEU A 54 -2.31 27.34 -0.20
N ASP A 55 -3.07 27.17 -1.28
CA ASP A 55 -4.40 26.58 -1.20
C ASP A 55 -4.30 25.10 -0.82
N ARG A 56 -5.34 24.61 -0.14
CA ARG A 56 -5.46 23.18 0.16
C ARG A 56 -5.63 22.40 -1.13
N VAL A 57 -4.91 21.29 -1.23
CA VAL A 57 -5.02 20.35 -2.35
C VAL A 57 -6.42 19.77 -2.43
N ASP A 58 -6.90 19.52 -3.65
CA ASP A 58 -8.17 18.83 -3.86
C ASP A 58 -8.10 17.42 -3.26
N GLN A 59 -9.12 17.07 -2.49
CA GLN A 59 -9.25 15.79 -1.81
C GLN A 59 -9.92 14.73 -2.70
N PHE A 60 -10.45 15.08 -3.86
CA PHE A 60 -11.17 14.15 -4.73
C PHE A 60 -10.33 12.91 -5.09
N PHE A 61 -9.12 13.07 -5.64
CA PHE A 61 -8.27 11.94 -6.01
C PHE A 61 -7.75 11.15 -4.80
N PRO A 62 -7.27 11.78 -3.70
CA PRO A 62 -6.92 11.06 -2.47
C PRO A 62 -8.08 10.28 -1.84
N ALA A 63 -9.30 10.82 -1.86
CA ALA A 63 -10.48 10.14 -1.34
C ALA A 63 -10.88 8.94 -2.23
N LEU A 64 -10.91 9.14 -3.56
CA LEU A 64 -11.23 8.09 -4.51
C LEU A 64 -10.24 6.93 -4.45
N SER A 65 -8.94 7.24 -4.37
CA SER A 65 -7.89 6.22 -4.21
C SER A 65 -8.03 5.45 -2.90
N SER A 66 -8.43 6.11 -1.81
CA SER A 66 -8.72 5.44 -0.52
C SER A 66 -9.84 4.42 -0.65
N ILE A 67 -10.91 4.73 -1.39
CA ILE A 67 -12.01 3.79 -1.66
C ILE A 67 -11.49 2.60 -2.47
N PHE A 68 -10.67 2.83 -3.50
CA PHE A 68 -10.11 1.77 -4.34
C PHE A 68 -9.22 0.81 -3.55
N ILE A 69 -8.31 1.31 -2.71
CA ILE A 69 -7.39 0.44 -1.99
C ILE A 69 -8.07 -0.36 -0.88
N VAL A 70 -9.06 0.22 -0.19
CA VAL A 70 -9.86 -0.51 0.81
C VAL A 70 -10.69 -1.59 0.14
N SER A 71 -11.34 -1.26 -0.96
CA SER A 71 -12.11 -2.23 -1.75
C SER A 71 -11.19 -3.34 -2.29
N SER A 72 -10.01 -2.98 -2.81
CA SER A 72 -9.01 -3.94 -3.29
C SER A 72 -8.58 -4.92 -2.20
N SER A 73 -8.28 -4.39 -1.01
CA SER A 73 -7.92 -5.14 0.18
C SER A 73 -9.03 -6.12 0.59
N TRP A 74 -10.29 -5.66 0.61
CA TRP A 74 -11.45 -6.51 0.89
C TRP A 74 -11.60 -7.65 -0.12
N PHE A 75 -11.54 -7.35 -1.43
CA PHE A 75 -11.64 -8.37 -2.47
C PHE A 75 -10.48 -9.38 -2.44
N TYR A 76 -9.29 -8.97 -1.98
CA TYR A 76 -8.19 -9.90 -1.74
C TYR A 76 -8.53 -10.94 -0.67
N GLU A 77 -9.16 -10.53 0.44
CA GLU A 77 -9.56 -11.45 1.50
C GLU A 77 -10.72 -12.36 1.06
N VAL A 78 -11.64 -11.85 0.23
CA VAL A 78 -12.65 -12.68 -0.44
C VAL A 78 -12.00 -13.74 -1.34
N PHE A 79 -10.95 -13.38 -2.08
CA PHE A 79 -10.16 -14.35 -2.84
C PHE A 79 -9.51 -15.38 -1.93
N ARG A 80 -8.88 -14.95 -0.83
CA ARG A 80 -8.20 -15.86 0.10
C ARG A 80 -9.17 -16.85 0.75
N SER A 81 -10.34 -16.39 1.18
CA SER A 81 -11.35 -17.20 1.87
C SER A 81 -12.14 -18.10 0.93
N LYS A 82 -12.64 -17.57 -0.19
CA LYS A 82 -13.51 -18.29 -1.13
C LYS A 82 -12.78 -18.88 -2.33
N LYS A 83 -11.47 -18.67 -2.45
CA LYS A 83 -10.64 -19.05 -3.62
C LYS A 83 -11.19 -18.52 -4.95
N SER A 84 -11.95 -17.41 -4.91
CA SER A 84 -12.60 -16.86 -6.10
C SER A 84 -11.60 -16.10 -6.98
N LYS A 85 -11.46 -16.56 -8.22
CA LYS A 85 -10.59 -15.93 -9.23
C LYS A 85 -11.08 -14.52 -9.59
N TYR A 86 -12.39 -14.31 -9.62
CA TYR A 86 -13.00 -13.03 -9.93
C TYR A 86 -12.68 -11.96 -8.88
N SER A 87 -12.74 -12.31 -7.59
CA SER A 87 -12.36 -11.36 -6.53
C SER A 87 -10.88 -11.04 -6.55
N PHE A 88 -10.02 -11.98 -6.96
CA PHE A 88 -8.60 -11.69 -7.16
C PHE A 88 -8.39 -10.69 -8.31
N LEU A 89 -9.01 -10.93 -9.47
CA LEU A 89 -8.93 -10.02 -10.61
C LEU A 89 -9.48 -8.63 -10.26
N LEU A 90 -10.57 -8.56 -9.52
CA LEU A 90 -11.13 -7.29 -9.06
C LEU A 90 -10.19 -6.57 -8.09
N SER A 91 -9.57 -7.29 -7.15
CA SER A 91 -8.54 -6.74 -6.26
C SER A 91 -7.37 -6.14 -7.05
N LEU A 92 -6.87 -6.87 -8.06
CA LEU A 92 -5.81 -6.42 -8.96
C LEU A 92 -6.21 -5.18 -9.77
N CYS A 93 -7.39 -5.18 -10.39
CA CYS A 93 -7.89 -4.04 -11.16
C CYS A 93 -8.07 -2.79 -10.28
N LEU A 94 -8.58 -2.95 -9.06
CA LEU A 94 -8.70 -1.84 -8.11
C LEU A 94 -7.33 -1.32 -7.65
N GLY A 95 -6.33 -2.19 -7.51
CA GLY A 95 -4.96 -1.78 -7.25
C GLY A 95 -4.35 -0.97 -8.40
N LEU A 96 -4.64 -1.35 -9.65
CA LEU A 96 -4.23 -0.57 -10.82
C LEU A 96 -4.97 0.77 -10.87
N ALA A 97 -6.28 0.79 -10.60
CA ALA A 97 -7.07 2.01 -10.54
C ALA A 97 -6.53 2.99 -9.47
N PHE A 98 -6.16 2.47 -8.29
CA PHE A 98 -5.45 3.25 -7.28
C PHE A 98 -4.18 3.89 -7.85
N PHE A 99 -3.34 3.11 -8.53
CA PHE A 99 -2.09 3.62 -9.09
C PHE A 99 -2.33 4.72 -10.15
N THR A 100 -3.36 4.56 -10.99
CA THR A 100 -3.78 5.60 -11.95
C THR A 100 -4.23 6.88 -11.25
N THR A 101 -5.01 6.78 -10.17
CA THR A 101 -5.44 7.97 -9.40
C THR A 101 -4.27 8.72 -8.77
N GLN A 102 -3.17 8.06 -8.40
CA GLN A 102 -1.96 8.74 -7.92
C GLN A 102 -1.32 9.59 -9.03
N PHE A 103 -1.29 9.08 -10.25
CA PHE A 103 -0.73 9.83 -11.38
C PHE A 103 -1.57 11.06 -11.72
N LEU A 104 -2.90 10.92 -11.69
CA LEU A 104 -3.82 12.05 -11.88
C LEU A 104 -3.68 13.09 -10.76
N PHE A 105 -3.58 12.64 -9.51
CA PHE A 105 -3.32 13.51 -8.37
C PHE A 105 -2.03 14.32 -8.53
N TRP A 106 -0.93 13.71 -8.98
CA TRP A 106 0.31 14.46 -9.22
C TRP A 106 0.22 15.44 -10.39
N GLN A 107 -0.62 15.18 -11.40
CA GLN A 107 -0.88 16.15 -12.46
C GLN A 107 -1.67 17.34 -11.93
N ASP A 108 -2.68 17.07 -11.11
CA ASP A 108 -3.50 18.09 -10.45
C ASP A 108 -2.64 19.01 -9.58
N LEU A 109 -1.78 18.45 -8.72
CA LEU A 109 -0.81 19.21 -7.91
C LEU A 109 0.08 20.12 -8.77
N LYS A 110 0.60 19.62 -9.89
CA LYS A 110 1.43 20.41 -10.80
C LYS A 110 0.64 21.53 -11.45
N SER A 111 -0.64 21.31 -11.78
CA SER A 111 -1.49 22.31 -12.41
C SER A 111 -1.76 23.52 -11.50
N VAL A 112 -1.77 23.30 -10.18
CA VAL A 112 -1.92 24.36 -9.16
C VAL A 112 -0.57 24.88 -8.62
N GLY A 113 0.55 24.51 -9.24
CA GLY A 113 1.88 25.01 -8.87
C GLY A 113 2.50 24.38 -7.61
N ILE A 114 1.95 23.26 -7.12
CA ILE A 114 2.49 22.52 -5.99
C ILE A 114 3.47 21.46 -6.49
N PHE A 115 4.75 21.71 -6.27
CA PHE A 115 5.86 20.83 -6.60
C PHE A 115 6.53 20.30 -5.32
N ALA A 116 7.37 19.28 -5.47
CA ALA A 116 8.18 18.76 -4.36
C ALA A 116 9.13 19.83 -3.78
N SER A 117 9.46 20.85 -4.57
CA SER A 117 10.28 22.01 -4.17
C SER A 117 9.47 23.20 -3.64
N SER A 118 8.13 23.14 -3.60
CA SER A 118 7.26 24.24 -3.11
C SER A 118 7.24 24.35 -1.58
N GLY A 119 8.39 24.12 -0.94
CA GLY A 119 8.56 24.14 0.51
C GLY A 119 8.01 22.91 1.22
N ILE A 120 7.85 23.03 2.56
CA ILE A 120 7.57 21.90 3.46
C ILE A 120 6.29 21.14 3.10
N TYR A 121 5.25 21.85 2.65
CA TYR A 121 3.94 21.26 2.35
C TYR A 121 4.02 20.35 1.12
N GLY A 122 4.52 20.89 0.00
CA GLY A 122 4.72 20.12 -1.22
C GLY A 122 5.70 18.97 -1.00
N SER A 123 6.84 19.23 -0.34
CA SER A 123 7.85 18.19 -0.11
C SER A 123 7.31 17.01 0.69
N LEU A 124 6.49 17.24 1.72
CA LEU A 124 5.87 16.17 2.50
C LEU A 124 4.87 15.39 1.65
N ILE A 125 3.93 16.05 0.96
CA ILE A 125 2.94 15.36 0.10
C ILE A 125 3.63 14.45 -0.92
N TYR A 126 4.63 14.96 -1.62
CA TYR A 126 5.37 14.16 -2.60
C TYR A 126 6.18 13.06 -1.93
N ALA A 127 6.86 13.30 -0.80
CA ALA A 127 7.62 12.27 -0.09
C ALA A 127 6.73 11.09 0.31
N PHE A 128 5.57 11.34 0.94
CA PHE A 128 4.63 10.29 1.34
C PHE A 128 4.00 9.57 0.14
N THR A 129 3.50 10.31 -0.85
CA THR A 129 2.77 9.71 -1.97
C THR A 129 3.69 8.97 -2.94
N TRP A 130 4.92 9.46 -3.19
CA TRP A 130 5.89 8.76 -4.03
C TRP A 130 6.42 7.51 -3.38
N ILE A 131 6.84 7.57 -2.12
CA ILE A 131 7.36 6.38 -1.46
C ILE A 131 6.27 5.33 -1.34
N HIS A 132 5.04 5.72 -1.01
CA HIS A 132 3.91 4.79 -0.94
C HIS A 132 3.60 4.20 -2.32
N SER A 133 3.54 5.03 -3.37
CA SER A 133 3.31 4.55 -4.74
C SER A 133 4.41 3.62 -5.23
N GLY A 134 5.67 3.85 -4.85
CA GLY A 134 6.78 2.94 -5.13
C GLY A 134 6.56 1.55 -4.51
N HIS A 135 6.16 1.50 -3.24
CA HIS A 135 5.82 0.24 -2.58
C HIS A 135 4.55 -0.41 -3.16
N MET A 136 3.58 0.40 -3.58
CA MET A 136 2.38 -0.07 -4.27
C MET A 136 2.71 -0.73 -5.61
N ALA A 137 3.66 -0.19 -6.38
CA ALA A 137 4.14 -0.82 -7.61
C ALA A 137 4.77 -2.20 -7.33
N ILE A 138 5.54 -2.33 -6.25
CA ILE A 138 6.08 -3.63 -5.79
C ILE A 138 4.94 -4.58 -5.40
N GLY A 139 3.94 -4.09 -4.66
CA GLY A 139 2.76 -4.88 -4.29
C GLY A 139 1.99 -5.38 -5.51
N LEU A 140 1.80 -4.52 -6.52
CA LEU A 140 1.17 -4.89 -7.78
C LEU A 140 1.98 -5.94 -8.52
N ALA A 141 3.31 -5.79 -8.59
CA ALA A 141 4.20 -6.79 -9.18
C ALA A 141 4.09 -8.14 -8.46
N MET A 142 3.95 -8.15 -7.12
CA MET A 142 3.70 -9.37 -6.35
C MET A 142 2.34 -9.99 -6.67
N LEU A 143 1.28 -9.19 -6.87
CA LEU A 143 -0.02 -9.71 -7.32
C LEU A 143 0.05 -10.31 -8.73
N PHE A 144 0.75 -9.66 -9.66
CA PHE A 144 0.99 -10.22 -11.00
C PHE A 144 1.75 -11.54 -10.92
N TYR A 145 2.78 -11.62 -10.07
CA TYR A 145 3.51 -12.85 -9.81
C TYR A 145 2.63 -13.96 -9.22
N LEU A 146 1.61 -13.62 -8.44
CA LEU A 146 0.66 -14.57 -7.86
C LEU A 146 -0.38 -15.10 -8.88
N LEU A 147 -0.59 -14.38 -9.99
CA LEU A 147 -1.64 -14.68 -10.97
C LEU A 147 -1.62 -16.14 -11.51
N PRO A 148 -0.46 -16.74 -11.87
CA PRO A 148 -0.43 -18.14 -12.31
C PRO A 148 -0.91 -19.11 -11.23
N SER A 149 -0.66 -18.77 -9.95
CA SER A 149 -1.03 -19.60 -8.79
C SER A 149 -2.53 -19.52 -8.50
N VAL A 150 -3.22 -18.48 -8.98
CA VAL A 150 -4.67 -18.38 -8.92
C VAL A 150 -5.33 -19.37 -9.89
N LEU A 151 -4.63 -19.70 -10.98
CA LEU A 151 -5.11 -20.60 -12.02
C LEU A 151 -4.71 -22.07 -11.79
N LYS A 152 -3.52 -22.31 -11.22
CA LYS A 152 -2.97 -23.64 -10.95
C LYS A 152 -2.53 -23.76 -9.49
N GLU A 153 -2.94 -24.85 -8.84
CA GLU A 153 -2.49 -25.19 -7.48
C GLU A 153 -1.02 -25.66 -7.51
N ASP A 154 -0.22 -25.19 -6.56
CA ASP A 154 1.12 -25.74 -6.28
C ASP A 154 1.40 -25.78 -4.78
N PHE A 155 2.45 -26.51 -4.40
CA PHE A 155 2.80 -26.76 -3.00
C PHE A 155 3.14 -25.51 -2.18
N THR A 156 3.50 -24.40 -2.83
CA THR A 156 3.93 -23.15 -2.16
C THR A 156 2.90 -22.02 -2.31
N ARG A 157 1.81 -22.25 -3.03
CA ARG A 157 0.72 -21.29 -3.27
C ARG A 157 0.17 -20.71 -1.98
N LYS A 158 -0.11 -21.54 -0.97
CA LYS A 158 -0.66 -21.09 0.32
C LYS A 158 0.28 -20.08 1.00
N ILE A 159 1.59 -20.35 0.97
CA ILE A 159 2.62 -19.48 1.55
C ILE A 159 2.65 -18.14 0.82
N ARG A 160 2.61 -18.14 -0.52
CA ARG A 160 2.59 -16.91 -1.33
C ARG A 160 1.33 -16.07 -1.07
N ILE A 161 0.13 -16.69 -1.11
CA ILE A 161 -1.14 -15.98 -0.86
C ILE A 161 -1.12 -15.30 0.50
N VAL A 162 -0.69 -16.00 1.55
CA VAL A 162 -0.69 -15.43 2.90
C VAL A 162 0.28 -14.24 3.01
N ASN A 163 1.51 -14.38 2.50
CA ASN A 163 2.51 -13.33 2.67
C ASN A 163 2.30 -12.12 1.74
N ILE A 164 1.90 -12.35 0.48
CA ILE A 164 1.54 -11.26 -0.44
C ILE A 164 0.30 -10.53 0.09
N GLY A 165 -0.68 -11.25 0.66
CA GLY A 165 -1.82 -10.66 1.32
C GLY A 165 -1.43 -9.75 2.50
N LYS A 166 -0.56 -10.22 3.40
CA LYS A 166 -0.05 -9.39 4.52
C LYS A 166 0.55 -8.08 4.02
N PHE A 167 1.38 -8.13 2.98
CA PHE A 167 1.98 -6.94 2.37
C PHE A 167 0.93 -6.03 1.73
N TRP A 168 -0.03 -6.59 0.99
CA TRP A 168 -1.09 -5.83 0.32
C TRP A 168 -2.00 -5.09 1.32
N HIS A 169 -2.42 -5.77 2.40
CA HIS A 169 -3.21 -5.15 3.46
C HIS A 169 -2.41 -4.08 4.22
N PHE A 170 -1.10 -4.30 4.45
CA PHE A 170 -0.23 -3.30 5.05
C PHE A 170 -0.19 -2.01 4.23
N LEU A 171 -0.04 -2.10 2.90
CA LEU A 171 -0.11 -0.93 2.03
C LEU A 171 -1.44 -0.19 2.15
N ALA A 172 -2.56 -0.92 2.16
CA ALA A 172 -3.87 -0.32 2.36
C ALA A 172 -3.96 0.46 3.68
N VAL A 173 -3.48 -0.11 4.79
CA VAL A 173 -3.46 0.56 6.10
C VAL A 173 -2.58 1.80 6.08
N VAL A 174 -1.38 1.73 5.52
CA VAL A 174 -0.48 2.88 5.41
C VAL A 174 -1.12 4.00 4.58
N TRP A 175 -1.76 3.67 3.46
CA TRP A 175 -2.45 4.69 2.65
C TRP A 175 -3.55 5.40 3.43
N LEU A 176 -4.36 4.66 4.19
CA LEU A 176 -5.41 5.26 5.01
C LEU A 176 -4.84 6.21 6.08
N MET A 177 -3.70 5.85 6.69
CA MET A 177 -3.01 6.77 7.61
C MET A 177 -2.51 8.02 6.87
N ILE A 178 -1.95 7.86 5.67
CA ILE A 178 -1.51 9.00 4.85
C ILE A 178 -2.71 9.89 4.52
N TYR A 179 -3.80 9.32 4.01
CA TYR A 179 -5.02 10.05 3.67
C TYR A 179 -5.56 10.84 4.87
N LEU A 180 -5.73 10.16 6.01
CA LEU A 180 -6.23 10.76 7.23
C LEU A 180 -5.34 11.92 7.71
N PHE A 181 -4.02 11.69 7.81
CA PHE A 181 -3.15 12.68 8.44
C PHE A 181 -2.74 13.81 7.51
N LEU A 182 -2.52 13.56 6.21
CA LEU A 182 -2.06 14.63 5.30
C LEU A 182 -3.20 15.45 4.71
N PHE A 183 -4.36 14.83 4.49
CA PHE A 183 -5.45 15.48 3.75
C PHE A 183 -6.60 15.90 4.66
N VAL A 184 -6.91 15.13 5.71
CA VAL A 184 -8.05 15.42 6.59
C VAL A 184 -7.66 16.29 7.80
N LEU A 185 -6.47 16.08 8.39
CA LEU A 185 -5.99 16.77 9.60
C LEU A 185 -5.19 18.06 9.30
#